data_AF-A0A101S9F1-F1
#
_entry.id   AF-A0A101S9F1-F1
#
_cell.length_a   1.000
_cell.length_b   1.000
_cell.length_c   1.000
_cell.angle_alpha   90.00
_cell.angle_beta   90.00
_cell.angle_gamma   90.00
#
_symmetry.space_group_name_H-M   'P 1'
#
loop_
_entity.id
_entity.type
_entity.pdbx_description
1 polymer ?
#
loop_
_entity_poly.entity_id
_entity_poly.type
_entity_poly.pdbx_seq_one_letter_code
_entity_poly.pdbx_strand_id
1 'polypeptide(L)'
;MNHAQLTALGRALRLLGEHGESLTGDTPDAKLHEVKADIKRALDLLEDSVTAAAPTTRCAEHPNGPVDENAPDLCLLCETRRRAARRAEINGPGARPRTAGPTPSRYGVREDRPQPQQRWLPEQWTGQEWQLCGTPRRDRHEAELYINAQRRGPRAAMAYRLVHEFTDYEVLRVWGTPVKVDIEPLGNL
;
A
#
# COMPACT_ATOMS: atom_id res chain seq x y z
N MET A 1 23.19 -2.48 -10.37
CA MET A 1 22.34 -2.18 -11.55
C MET A 1 21.72 -3.44 -12.12
N ASN A 2 20.43 -3.39 -12.47
CA ASN A 2 19.80 -4.43 -13.28
C ASN A 2 20.07 -4.20 -14.80
N HIS A 3 19.76 -5.17 -15.65
CA HIS A 3 20.05 -5.11 -17.10
C HIS A 3 19.33 -3.96 -17.82
N ALA A 4 18.11 -3.63 -17.36
CA ALA A 4 17.32 -2.51 -17.89
C ALA A 4 17.97 -1.15 -17.57
N GLN A 5 18.46 -0.96 -16.35
CA GLN A 5 19.20 0.24 -15.94
C GLN A 5 20.49 0.41 -16.74
N LEU A 6 21.25 -0.67 -16.98
CA LEU A 6 22.44 -0.63 -17.82
C LEU A 6 22.12 -0.21 -19.27
N THR A 7 21.02 -0.72 -19.82
CA THR A 7 20.59 -0.35 -21.17
C THR A 7 20.10 1.11 -21.23
N ALA A 8 19.38 1.57 -20.21
CA ALA A 8 18.91 2.96 -20.11
C ALA A 8 20.09 3.93 -20.00
N LEU A 9 21.08 3.65 -19.15
CA LEU A 9 22.30 4.44 -19.03
C LEU A 9 23.09 4.46 -20.35
N GLY A 10 23.25 3.31 -21.00
CA GLY A 10 23.96 3.22 -22.29
C GLY A 10 23.29 4.07 -23.39
N ARG A 11 21.96 4.17 -23.40
CA ARG A 11 21.23 5.06 -24.33
C ARG A 11 21.42 6.53 -23.97
N ALA A 12 21.33 6.89 -22.70
CA ALA A 12 21.53 8.27 -22.24
C ALA A 12 22.93 8.78 -22.59
N LEU A 13 23.97 7.96 -22.36
CA LEU A 13 25.35 8.29 -22.71
C LEU A 13 25.57 8.45 -24.22
N ARG A 14 24.92 7.63 -25.04
CA ARG A 14 24.98 7.77 -26.51
C ARG A 14 24.35 9.09 -26.97
N LEU A 15 23.15 9.42 -26.47
CA LEU A 15 22.48 10.69 -26.78
C LEU A 15 23.32 11.90 -26.37
N LEU A 16 23.99 11.85 -25.21
CA LEU A 16 24.91 12.90 -24.79
C LEU A 16 26.11 13.06 -25.74
N GLY A 17 26.67 11.94 -26.23
CA GLY A 17 27.72 11.97 -27.24
C GLY A 17 27.27 12.64 -28.55
N GLU A 18 26.08 12.29 -29.03
CA GLU A 18 25.48 12.89 -30.23
C GLU A 18 25.21 14.40 -30.05
N HIS A 19 24.73 14.79 -28.86
CA HIS A 19 24.56 16.20 -28.52
C HIS A 19 25.88 16.94 -28.53
N GLY A 20 26.92 16.38 -27.89
CA GLY A 20 28.27 16.95 -27.84
C GLY A 20 28.88 17.19 -29.22
N GLU A 21 28.73 16.23 -30.14
CA GLU A 21 29.20 16.36 -31.53
C GLU A 21 28.45 17.46 -32.30
N SER A 22 27.17 17.69 -31.97
CA SER A 22 26.34 18.70 -32.62
C SER A 22 26.52 20.13 -32.08
N LEU A 23 27.32 20.32 -31.04
CA LEU A 23 27.57 21.64 -30.44
C LEU A 23 28.50 22.47 -31.33
N THR A 24 28.02 23.64 -31.71
CA THR A 24 28.77 24.67 -32.46
C THR A 24 28.68 26.01 -31.74
N GLY A 25 29.49 27.00 -32.16
CA GLY A 25 29.46 28.34 -31.58
C GLY A 25 28.11 29.05 -31.67
N ASP A 26 27.28 28.68 -32.64
CA ASP A 26 25.96 29.27 -32.90
C ASP A 26 24.81 28.48 -32.25
N THR A 27 25.12 27.56 -31.33
CA THR A 27 24.10 26.74 -30.68
C THR A 27 23.18 27.61 -29.83
N PRO A 28 21.84 27.56 -30.03
CA PRO A 28 20.92 28.38 -29.25
C PRO A 28 20.89 27.93 -27.78
N ASP A 29 20.78 28.91 -26.87
CA ASP A 29 20.75 28.68 -25.41
C ASP A 29 19.72 27.65 -24.96
N ALA A 30 18.55 27.59 -25.63
CA ALA A 30 17.52 26.58 -25.35
C ALA A 30 18.07 25.15 -25.50
N LYS A 31 18.87 24.89 -26.53
CA LYS A 31 19.49 23.59 -26.78
C LYS A 31 20.59 23.30 -25.76
N LEU A 32 21.34 24.33 -25.32
CA LEU A 32 22.31 24.18 -24.22
C LEU A 32 21.62 23.82 -22.89
N HIS A 33 20.44 24.37 -22.62
CA HIS A 33 19.63 24.02 -21.45
C HIS A 33 19.09 22.58 -21.52
N GLU A 34 18.69 22.11 -22.70
CA GLU A 34 18.28 20.71 -22.92
C GLU A 34 19.44 19.75 -22.66
N VAL A 35 20.60 19.99 -23.27
CA VAL A 35 21.81 19.18 -23.06
C VAL A 35 22.22 19.16 -21.58
N LYS A 36 22.15 20.30 -20.89
CA LYS A 36 22.40 20.37 -19.45
C LYS A 36 21.43 19.50 -18.65
N ALA A 37 20.16 19.46 -19.02
CA ALA A 37 19.16 18.62 -18.35
C ALA A 37 19.43 17.12 -18.59
N ASP A 38 19.82 16.75 -19.81
CA ASP A 38 20.19 15.38 -20.15
C ASP A 38 21.45 14.91 -19.42
N ILE A 39 22.46 15.77 -19.29
CA ILE A 39 23.67 15.46 -18.53
C ILE A 39 23.32 15.17 -17.07
N LYS A 40 22.47 16.01 -16.47
CA LYS A 40 22.00 15.81 -15.09
C LYS A 40 21.25 14.49 -14.93
N ARG A 41 20.31 14.19 -15.83
CA ARG A 41 19.58 12.92 -15.82
C ARG A 41 20.51 11.71 -15.90
N ALA A 42 21.52 11.77 -16.76
CA ALA A 42 22.49 10.67 -16.89
C ALA A 42 23.37 10.53 -15.63
N LEU A 43 23.76 11.65 -15.01
CA LEU A 43 24.50 11.66 -13.74
C LEU A 43 23.66 11.07 -12.60
N ASP A 44 22.39 11.48 -12.46
CA ASP A 44 21.48 10.95 -11.44
C ASP A 44 21.34 9.42 -11.58
N LEU A 45 21.15 8.92 -12.83
CA LEU A 45 21.08 7.48 -13.10
C LEU A 45 22.38 6.75 -12.76
N LEU A 46 23.54 7.40 -12.91
CA LEU A 46 24.84 6.84 -12.56
C LEU A 46 25.05 6.84 -11.04
N GLU A 47 24.67 7.90 -10.33
CA GLU A 47 24.78 8.00 -8.87
C GLU A 47 23.89 6.97 -8.18
N ASP A 48 22.64 6.84 -8.61
CA ASP A 48 21.72 5.78 -8.17
C ASP A 48 22.32 4.39 -8.40
N SER A 49 23.10 4.23 -9.47
CA SER A 49 23.68 2.95 -9.83
C SER A 49 24.90 2.55 -9.00
N VAL A 50 25.70 3.53 -8.57
CA VAL A 50 26.93 3.35 -7.78
C VAL A 50 26.60 3.21 -6.30
N THR A 51 25.55 3.88 -5.82
CA THR A 51 25.14 3.87 -4.42
C THR A 51 24.19 2.72 -4.08
N ALA A 52 23.42 2.20 -5.05
CA ALA A 52 22.50 1.10 -4.82
C ALA A 52 23.23 -0.25 -4.66
N ALA A 53 22.77 -1.04 -3.68
CA ALA A 53 23.16 -2.44 -3.55
C ALA A 53 22.93 -3.20 -4.87
N ALA A 54 23.82 -4.15 -5.18
CA ALA A 54 23.67 -4.99 -6.35
C ALA A 54 22.30 -5.69 -6.31
N PRO A 55 21.52 -5.65 -7.41
CA PRO A 55 20.20 -6.26 -7.42
C PRO A 55 20.34 -7.77 -7.20
N THR A 56 19.52 -8.30 -6.30
CA THR A 56 19.48 -9.73 -5.98
C THR A 56 18.79 -10.53 -7.08
N THR A 57 17.95 -9.90 -7.91
CA THR A 57 17.28 -10.53 -9.04
C THR A 57 17.63 -9.84 -10.37
N ARG A 58 17.39 -10.52 -11.50
CA ARG A 58 17.57 -9.96 -12.85
C ARG A 58 16.29 -9.29 -13.38
N CYS A 59 15.26 -9.16 -12.56
CA CYS A 59 13.97 -8.57 -12.94
C CYS A 59 14.00 -7.03 -12.85
N ALA A 60 13.43 -6.36 -13.86
CA ALA A 60 13.31 -4.90 -13.88
C ALA A 60 12.29 -4.38 -12.85
N GLU A 61 11.21 -5.12 -12.62
CA GLU A 61 10.14 -4.77 -11.66
C GLU A 61 10.58 -4.97 -10.21
N HIS A 62 11.42 -5.99 -9.94
CA HIS A 62 11.80 -6.39 -8.57
C HIS A 62 13.31 -6.61 -8.42
N PRO A 63 14.14 -5.57 -8.62
CA PRO A 63 15.60 -5.72 -8.57
C PRO A 63 16.11 -6.28 -7.23
N ASN A 64 15.45 -5.95 -6.12
CA ASN A 64 15.80 -6.40 -4.77
C ASN A 64 14.78 -7.41 -4.19
N GLY A 65 14.06 -8.11 -5.07
CA GLY A 65 13.06 -9.09 -4.67
C GLY A 65 13.66 -10.38 -4.10
N PRO A 66 12.83 -11.25 -3.49
CA PRO A 66 13.24 -12.59 -3.10
C PRO A 66 13.70 -13.40 -4.31
N VAL A 67 14.80 -14.14 -4.12
CA VAL A 67 15.48 -14.91 -5.17
C VAL A 67 14.90 -16.32 -5.28
N ASP A 68 14.62 -16.78 -6.51
CA ASP A 68 14.32 -18.18 -6.82
C ASP A 68 15.32 -18.67 -7.88
N GLU A 69 16.17 -19.63 -7.52
CA GLU A 69 17.21 -20.18 -8.41
C GLU A 69 16.64 -20.87 -9.65
N ASN A 70 15.38 -21.31 -9.60
CA ASN A 70 14.69 -21.96 -10.71
C ASN A 70 13.97 -20.96 -11.63
N ALA A 71 13.98 -19.67 -11.29
CA ALA A 71 13.34 -18.63 -12.09
C ALA A 71 14.32 -18.09 -13.16
N PRO A 72 13.89 -17.91 -14.43
CA PRO A 72 14.74 -17.37 -15.50
C PRO A 72 15.38 -16.01 -15.21
N ASP A 73 14.65 -15.16 -14.49
CA ASP A 73 15.04 -13.81 -14.06
C ASP A 73 15.44 -13.75 -12.57
N LEU A 74 15.61 -14.93 -11.93
CA LEU A 74 15.89 -15.09 -10.50
C LEU A 74 14.82 -14.48 -9.57
N CYS A 75 13.68 -14.02 -10.10
CA CYS A 75 12.68 -13.30 -9.32
C CYS A 75 11.53 -14.23 -8.90
N LEU A 76 11.42 -14.51 -7.59
CA LEU A 76 10.35 -15.34 -7.04
C LEU A 76 8.95 -14.74 -7.29
N LEU A 77 8.80 -13.41 -7.24
CA LEU A 77 7.51 -12.74 -7.43
C LEU A 77 6.99 -12.87 -8.87
N CYS A 78 7.87 -12.69 -9.86
CA CYS A 78 7.51 -12.87 -11.26
C CYS A 78 7.30 -14.35 -11.58
N GLU A 79 8.11 -15.24 -11.01
CA GLU A 79 7.98 -16.68 -11.24
C GLU A 79 6.72 -17.27 -10.59
N THR A 80 6.34 -16.84 -9.40
CA THR A 80 5.06 -17.23 -8.78
C THR A 80 3.86 -16.80 -9.62
N ARG A 81 3.90 -15.60 -10.22
CA ARG A 81 2.88 -15.14 -11.19
C ARG A 81 2.87 -16.02 -12.44
N ARG A 82 4.03 -16.33 -13.05
CA ARG A 82 4.13 -17.22 -14.22
C ARG A 82 3.61 -18.63 -13.91
N ARG A 83 3.95 -19.20 -12.74
CA ARG A 83 3.43 -20.50 -12.28
C ARG A 83 1.93 -20.48 -12.05
N ALA A 84 1.37 -19.39 -11.52
CA ALA A 84 -0.06 -19.23 -11.35
C ALA A 84 -0.79 -19.19 -12.71
N ALA A 85 -0.27 -18.45 -13.69
CA ALA A 85 -0.80 -18.41 -15.05
C ALA A 85 -0.77 -19.81 -15.70
N ARG A 86 0.37 -20.52 -15.66
CA ARG A 86 0.48 -21.90 -16.15
C ARG A 86 -0.51 -22.86 -15.47
N ARG A 87 -0.73 -22.72 -14.15
CA ARG A 87 -1.74 -23.52 -13.43
C ARG A 87 -3.16 -23.19 -13.89
N ALA A 88 -3.47 -21.93 -14.19
CA ALA A 88 -4.78 -21.54 -14.71
C ALA A 88 -5.04 -22.09 -16.12
N GLU A 89 -4.00 -22.13 -16.97
CA GLU A 89 -4.07 -22.73 -18.30
C GLU A 89 -4.31 -24.25 -18.25
N ILE A 90 -3.58 -24.97 -17.38
CA ILE A 90 -3.68 -26.43 -17.25
C ILE A 90 -5.01 -26.87 -16.64
N ASN A 91 -5.54 -26.13 -15.67
CA ASN A 91 -6.76 -26.53 -14.96
C ASN A 91 -8.07 -26.02 -15.60
N GLY A 92 -7.99 -25.30 -16.73
CA GLY A 92 -9.14 -24.70 -17.42
C GLY A 92 -9.86 -23.60 -16.62
N PRO A 93 -10.82 -22.87 -17.22
CA PRO A 93 -11.54 -21.76 -16.57
C PRO A 93 -12.52 -22.21 -15.45
N GLY A 94 -12.38 -23.44 -14.94
CA GLY A 94 -13.29 -24.05 -13.96
C GLY A 94 -12.62 -24.62 -12.72
N ALA A 95 -11.29 -24.57 -12.58
CA ALA A 95 -10.67 -24.90 -11.30
C ALA A 95 -10.98 -23.81 -10.29
N ARG A 96 -12.08 -24.03 -9.55
CA ARG A 96 -12.36 -23.35 -8.29
C ARG A 96 -11.05 -23.27 -7.52
N PRO A 97 -10.62 -22.07 -7.09
CA PRO A 97 -9.49 -21.98 -6.18
C PRO A 97 -9.79 -22.94 -5.03
N ARG A 98 -8.91 -23.91 -4.78
CA ARG A 98 -8.88 -24.56 -3.46
C ARG A 98 -8.92 -23.41 -2.48
N THR A 99 -9.97 -23.38 -1.65
CA THR A 99 -10.17 -22.39 -0.60
C THR A 99 -8.82 -22.02 -0.03
N ALA A 100 -8.35 -20.81 -0.36
CA ALA A 100 -7.12 -20.32 0.21
C ALA A 100 -7.36 -20.34 1.71
N GLY A 101 -6.66 -21.24 2.42
CA GLY A 101 -6.67 -21.22 3.87
C GLY A 101 -6.36 -19.79 4.33
N PRO A 102 -6.95 -19.34 5.45
CA PRO A 102 -6.77 -17.98 5.92
C PRO A 102 -5.27 -17.65 5.93
N THR A 103 -4.87 -16.66 5.12
CA THR A 103 -3.48 -16.22 5.07
C THR A 103 -3.23 -15.49 6.39
N PRO A 104 -2.24 -15.93 7.20
CA PRO A 104 -2.02 -15.33 8.51
C PRO A 104 -1.63 -13.87 8.32
N SER A 105 -2.48 -12.98 8.84
CA SER A 105 -2.18 -11.55 8.88
C SER A 105 -1.11 -11.30 9.96
N ARG A 106 -0.38 -10.18 9.86
CA ARG A 106 0.55 -9.70 10.90
C ARG A 106 -0.10 -9.59 12.29
N TYR A 107 -1.43 -9.49 12.32
CA TYR A 107 -2.26 -9.48 13.50
C TYR A 107 -3.07 -10.79 13.54
N GLY A 108 -3.03 -11.51 14.67
CA GLY A 108 -3.58 -12.86 14.78
C GLY A 108 -5.06 -12.98 14.38
N VAL A 109 -5.44 -14.13 13.82
CA VAL A 109 -6.84 -14.52 13.65
C VAL A 109 -7.37 -14.91 15.03
N ARG A 110 -8.45 -14.26 15.48
CA ARG A 110 -9.00 -14.43 16.83
C ARG A 110 -9.83 -15.72 16.92
N GLU A 111 -9.80 -16.36 18.09
CA GLU A 111 -10.62 -17.54 18.41
C GLU A 111 -12.13 -17.23 18.35
N ASP A 112 -12.91 -18.29 18.12
CA ASP A 112 -14.37 -18.33 17.89
C ASP A 112 -15.23 -17.71 19.02
N ARG A 113 -14.61 -17.29 20.13
CA ARG A 113 -15.27 -16.51 21.19
C ARG A 113 -14.46 -15.28 21.58
N PRO A 114 -14.83 -14.09 21.07
CA PRO A 114 -14.23 -12.85 21.52
C PRO A 114 -14.50 -12.56 23.01
N GLN A 115 -13.42 -12.39 23.80
CA GLN A 115 -13.52 -11.75 25.12
C GLN A 115 -14.18 -10.36 25.03
N PRO A 116 -15.10 -10.00 25.95
CA PRO A 116 -15.75 -8.69 25.95
C PRO A 116 -14.70 -7.58 26.10
N GLN A 117 -14.63 -6.67 25.12
CA GLN A 117 -13.75 -5.50 25.21
C GLN A 117 -14.54 -4.33 25.79
N GLN A 118 -14.09 -3.84 26.94
CA GLN A 118 -14.60 -2.61 27.54
C GLN A 118 -14.10 -1.41 26.74
N ARG A 119 -15.02 -0.56 26.29
CA ARG A 119 -14.73 0.66 25.54
C ARG A 119 -15.47 1.85 26.15
N TRP A 120 -14.80 3.00 26.12
CA TRP A 120 -15.32 4.27 26.59
C TRP A 120 -15.60 5.18 25.39
N LEU A 121 -16.87 5.51 25.18
CA LEU A 121 -17.38 6.27 24.04
C LEU A 121 -17.61 7.72 24.47
N PRO A 122 -16.81 8.68 23.97
CA PRO A 122 -17.09 10.09 24.18
C PRO A 122 -18.22 10.53 23.24
N GLU A 123 -19.29 11.06 23.82
CA GLU A 123 -20.43 11.58 23.07
C GLU A 123 -20.64 13.07 23.35
N GLN A 124 -21.07 13.78 22.32
CA GLN A 124 -21.47 15.18 22.38
C GLN A 124 -22.95 15.32 22.11
N TRP A 125 -23.58 16.32 22.73
CA TRP A 125 -24.95 16.68 22.42
C TRP A 125 -24.99 17.69 21.28
N THR A 126 -25.69 17.34 20.20
CA THR A 126 -25.80 18.19 19.00
C THR A 126 -26.91 19.24 19.08
N GLY A 127 -27.77 19.18 20.11
CA GLY A 127 -29.01 19.94 20.20
C GLY A 127 -30.26 19.08 20.02
N GLN A 128 -30.11 17.89 19.42
CA GLN A 128 -31.22 16.96 19.13
C GLN A 128 -30.95 15.55 19.65
N GLU A 129 -29.70 15.08 19.53
CA GLU A 129 -29.32 13.74 19.96
C GLU A 129 -27.88 13.68 20.48
N TRP A 130 -27.57 12.59 21.18
CA TRP A 130 -26.22 12.25 21.56
C TRP A 130 -25.51 11.56 20.40
N GLN A 131 -24.38 12.11 19.98
CA GLN A 131 -23.57 11.55 18.91
C GLN A 131 -22.14 11.32 19.36
N LEU A 132 -21.55 10.23 18.89
CA LEU A 132 -20.14 9.91 19.08
C LEU A 132 -19.26 11.06 18.55
N CYS A 133 -18.41 11.61 19.41
CA CYS A 133 -17.63 12.80 19.11
C CYS A 133 -16.12 12.53 18.97
N GLY A 134 -15.74 11.32 18.54
CA GLY A 134 -14.36 10.88 18.39
C GLY A 134 -14.27 9.36 18.36
N THR A 135 -13.06 8.79 18.28
CA THR A 135 -12.92 7.33 18.33
C THR A 135 -13.12 6.78 19.77
N PRO A 136 -13.72 5.58 19.94
CA PRO A 136 -13.82 4.94 21.25
C PRO A 136 -12.44 4.72 21.90
N ARG A 137 -12.37 4.80 23.23
CA ARG A 137 -11.14 4.65 24.02
C ARG A 137 -11.13 3.34 24.78
N ARG A 138 -9.92 2.84 25.07
CA ARG A 138 -9.74 1.61 25.87
C ARG A 138 -9.75 1.90 27.37
N ASP A 139 -9.41 3.13 27.75
CA ASP A 139 -9.35 3.56 29.14
C ASP A 139 -10.27 4.77 29.38
N ARG A 140 -10.87 4.80 30.57
CA ARG A 140 -11.75 5.87 31.04
C ARG A 140 -10.98 7.19 31.12
N HIS A 141 -9.77 7.16 31.68
CA HIS A 141 -8.97 8.37 31.89
C HIS A 141 -8.62 9.05 30.57
N GLU A 142 -8.22 8.26 29.56
CA GLU A 142 -7.97 8.73 28.20
C GLU A 142 -9.21 9.42 27.59
N ALA A 143 -10.39 8.85 27.81
CA ALA A 143 -11.65 9.41 27.31
C ALA A 143 -12.05 10.71 28.03
N GLU A 144 -11.82 10.80 29.33
CA GLU A 144 -12.04 12.01 30.12
C GLU A 144 -11.09 13.14 29.68
N LEU A 145 -9.81 12.84 29.45
CA LEU A 145 -8.84 13.79 28.90
C LEU A 145 -9.28 14.29 27.52
N TYR A 146 -9.78 13.41 26.67
CA TYR A 146 -10.30 13.77 25.36
C TYR A 146 -11.49 14.74 25.45
N ILE A 147 -12.50 14.44 26.27
CA ILE A 147 -13.64 15.34 26.49
C ILE A 147 -13.18 16.70 27.04
N ASN A 148 -12.22 16.71 27.96
CA ASN A 148 -11.65 17.95 28.50
C ASN A 148 -10.95 18.78 27.42
N ALA A 149 -10.26 18.15 26.48
CA ALA A 149 -9.69 18.85 25.33
C ALA A 149 -10.78 19.42 24.41
N GLN A 150 -11.82 18.64 24.11
CA GLN A 150 -12.95 19.08 23.27
C GLN A 150 -13.70 20.29 23.86
N ARG A 151 -13.82 20.35 25.19
CA ARG A 151 -14.42 21.49 25.91
C ARG A 151 -13.61 22.79 25.78
N ARG A 152 -12.30 22.70 25.55
CA ARG A 152 -11.39 23.85 25.39
C ARG A 152 -11.24 24.26 23.91
N GLY A 153 -11.80 23.48 22.99
CA GLY A 153 -11.72 23.75 21.56
C GLY A 153 -12.66 24.88 21.10
N PRO A 154 -12.40 25.46 19.92
CA PRO A 154 -13.19 26.57 19.37
C PRO A 154 -14.63 26.19 18.98
N ARG A 155 -14.95 24.89 18.91
CA ARG A 155 -16.28 24.35 18.59
C ARG A 155 -16.75 23.38 19.67
N ALA A 156 -16.72 23.81 20.93
CA ALA A 156 -17.20 22.99 22.03
C ALA A 156 -18.73 22.77 21.93
N ALA A 157 -19.17 21.52 22.02
CA ALA A 157 -20.58 21.19 22.15
C ALA A 157 -21.15 21.64 23.50
N MET A 158 -22.47 21.81 23.58
CA MET A 158 -23.12 22.30 24.79
C MET A 158 -23.03 21.31 25.97
N ALA A 159 -22.96 20.02 25.66
CA ALA A 159 -22.80 18.97 26.65
C ALA A 159 -21.99 17.81 26.08
N TYR A 160 -21.27 17.13 26.97
CA TYR A 160 -20.56 15.89 26.68
C TYR A 160 -20.90 14.87 27.75
N ARG A 161 -20.93 13.60 27.37
CA ARG A 161 -21.03 12.48 28.29
C ARG A 161 -20.07 11.38 27.88
N LEU A 162 -19.80 10.49 28.82
CA LEU A 162 -19.00 9.31 28.58
C LEU A 162 -19.88 8.08 28.77
N VAL A 163 -19.99 7.27 27.72
CA VAL A 163 -20.76 6.03 27.74
C VAL A 163 -19.79 4.86 27.79
N HIS A 164 -20.13 3.85 28.60
CA HIS A 164 -19.37 2.63 28.70
C HIS A 164 -20.08 1.54 27.89
N GLU A 165 -19.39 0.98 26.90
CA GLU A 165 -19.90 -0.11 26.08
C GLU A 165 -19.03 -1.35 26.27
N PHE A 166 -19.71 -2.48 26.41
CA PHE A 166 -19.10 -3.80 26.30
C PHE A 166 -19.41 -4.33 24.91
N THR A 167 -18.48 -4.17 23.98
CA THR A 167 -18.61 -4.83 22.68
C THR A 167 -18.11 -6.25 22.82
N ASP A 168 -18.98 -7.21 22.57
CA ASP A 168 -18.64 -8.62 22.46
C ASP A 168 -17.86 -8.93 21.18
N TYR A 169 -17.72 -8.00 20.22
CA TYR A 169 -16.91 -8.23 19.02
C TYR A 169 -16.06 -7.03 18.63
N GLU A 170 -14.89 -7.31 18.05
CA GLU A 170 -14.07 -6.31 17.36
C GLU A 170 -14.37 -6.41 15.85
N VAL A 171 -14.94 -5.35 15.26
CA VAL A 171 -15.14 -5.29 13.80
C VAL A 171 -13.77 -5.05 13.14
N LEU A 172 -13.06 -6.12 12.84
CA LEU A 172 -11.92 -6.07 11.94
C LEU A 172 -12.44 -5.96 10.51
N ARG A 173 -12.12 -4.86 9.82
CA ARG A 173 -12.37 -4.74 8.37
C ARG A 173 -11.52 -5.77 7.64
N VAL A 174 -12.15 -6.87 7.25
CA VAL A 174 -11.60 -7.83 6.31
C VAL A 174 -11.66 -7.17 4.93
N TRP A 175 -10.50 -6.91 4.33
CA TRP A 175 -10.46 -6.67 2.89
C TRP A 175 -10.44 -8.04 2.20
N GLY A 176 -11.61 -8.48 1.77
CA GLY A 176 -11.76 -9.59 0.83
C GLY A 176 -11.92 -9.07 -0.61
N THR A 177 -11.78 -9.96 -1.60
CA THR A 177 -12.27 -9.69 -2.96
C THR A 177 -13.79 -9.54 -2.89
N PRO A 178 -14.40 -8.45 -3.41
CA PRO A 178 -15.85 -8.27 -3.32
C PRO A 178 -16.55 -9.43 -4.05
N VAL A 179 -17.28 -10.25 -3.29
CA VAL A 179 -18.14 -11.29 -3.85
C VAL A 179 -19.53 -10.68 -3.96
N LYS A 180 -20.04 -10.58 -5.19
CA LYS A 180 -21.45 -10.27 -5.42
C LYS A 180 -22.27 -11.49 -5.00
N VAL A 181 -22.95 -11.38 -3.87
CA VAL A 181 -24.01 -12.30 -3.46
C VAL A 181 -25.33 -11.72 -3.93
N ASP A 182 -26.07 -12.48 -4.74
CA ASP A 182 -27.46 -12.15 -5.03
C ASP A 182 -28.26 -12.32 -3.74
N ILE A 183 -29.09 -11.33 -3.42
CA ILE A 183 -29.97 -11.35 -2.25
C ILE A 183 -31.06 -12.39 -2.55
N GLU A 184 -30.99 -13.57 -1.93
CA GLU A 184 -32.16 -14.43 -1.87
C GLU A 184 -33.29 -13.67 -1.15
N PRO A 185 -34.50 -13.59 -1.72
CA PRO A 185 -35.61 -12.95 -1.04
C PRO A 185 -35.89 -13.77 0.22
N LEU A 186 -35.74 -13.12 1.39
CA LEU A 186 -36.18 -13.65 2.67
C LEU A 186 -37.60 -14.18 2.51
N GLY A 187 -37.72 -15.51 2.47
CA GLY A 187 -38.99 -16.21 2.46
C GLY A 187 -39.71 -15.90 3.76
N ASN A 188 -40.84 -15.20 3.65
CA ASN A 188 -41.85 -15.15 4.70
C ASN A 188 -42.41 -16.56 4.90
N LEU A 189 -42.09 -17.18 6.03
CA LEU A 189 -42.89 -18.21 6.71
C LEU A 189 -42.79 -18.00 8.21
#